data_AF-A0A8S2A329-F1
#
_entry.id   AF-A0A8S2A329-F1
#
_cell.length_a   1.000
_cell.length_b   1.000
_cell.length_c   1.000
_cell.angle_alpha   90.00
_cell.angle_beta   90.00
_cell.angle_gamma   90.00
#
_symmetry.space_group_name_H-M   'P 1'
#
loop_
_entity.id
_entity.type
_entity.pdbx_description
1 polymer ?
#
loop_
_entity_poly.entity_id
_entity_poly.type
_entity_poly.pdbx_seq_one_letter_code
_entity_poly.pdbx_strand_id
1 'polypeptide(L)'
;MDDLQPEETLAIHNQIRAAVGVAPLVWDEKLAAHAQRYANVRSQDCAMKHSTDGMYGENIAAGWVQPMDTMSGPIATKFWLTEKPYYIMPPTDVVNRVDIHSDCG
;
A
#
# COMPACT_ATOMS: atom_id res chain seq x y z
N MET A 1 12.20 -4.70 -6.07
CA MET A 1 12.29 -4.78 -4.60
C MET A 1 12.87 -3.49 -4.02
N ASP A 2 13.71 -2.74 -4.75
CA ASP A 2 14.14 -1.39 -4.34
C ASP A 2 12.98 -0.38 -4.22
N ASP A 3 11.88 -0.63 -4.92
CA ASP A 3 10.64 0.16 -4.94
C ASP A 3 9.80 0.04 -3.65
N LEU A 4 9.88 -1.09 -2.95
CA LEU A 4 9.04 -1.37 -1.78
C LEU A 4 9.48 -0.59 -0.53
N GLN A 5 10.78 -0.36 -0.36
CA GLN A 5 11.39 0.34 0.79
C GLN A 5 10.77 -0.04 2.15
N PRO A 6 10.91 -1.31 2.60
CA PRO A 6 10.13 -1.90 3.69
C PRO A 6 10.10 -1.08 4.99
N GLU A 7 11.25 -0.61 5.45
CA GLU A 7 11.39 0.14 6.69
C GLU A 7 10.69 1.49 6.61
N GLU A 8 10.85 2.21 5.50
CA GLU A 8 10.23 3.52 5.30
C GLU A 8 8.72 3.40 5.11
N THR A 9 8.27 2.44 4.30
CA THR A 9 6.85 2.13 4.09
C THR A 9 6.16 1.81 5.42
N LEU A 10 6.75 0.92 6.22
CA LEU A 10 6.21 0.57 7.54
C LEU A 10 6.22 1.78 8.49
N ALA A 11 7.29 2.57 8.50
CA ALA A 11 7.40 3.73 9.36
C ALA A 11 6.31 4.77 9.06
N ILE A 12 6.05 5.07 7.78
CA ILE A 12 4.99 6.01 7.39
C ILE A 12 3.61 5.47 7.78
N HIS A 13 3.35 4.19 7.55
CA HIS A 13 2.10 3.57 8.01
C HIS A 13 1.90 3.73 9.51
N ASN A 14 2.94 3.47 10.29
CA ASN A 14 2.87 3.56 11.75
C ASN A 14 2.72 5.01 12.24
N GLN A 15 3.31 5.99 11.56
CA GLN A 15 3.08 7.41 11.83
C GLN A 15 1.61 7.80 11.59
N ILE A 16 1.02 7.37 10.47
CA ILE A 16 -0.39 7.64 10.13
C ILE A 16 -1.33 7.03 11.18
N ARG A 17 -1.07 5.78 11.59
CA ARG A 17 -1.90 5.06 12.56
C ARG A 17 -1.81 5.67 13.95
N ALA A 18 -0.60 6.05 14.37
CA ALA A 18 -0.39 6.75 15.64
C ALA A 18 -1.16 8.08 15.70
N ALA A 19 -1.23 8.83 14.59
CA ALA A 19 -1.96 10.08 14.51
C ALA A 19 -3.48 9.96 14.73
N VAL A 20 -4.03 8.73 14.68
CA VAL A 20 -5.44 8.43 14.95
C VAL A 20 -5.61 7.42 16.09
N GLY A 21 -4.57 7.17 16.89
CA GLY A 21 -4.64 6.30 18.07
C GLY A 21 -4.75 4.80 17.78
N VAL A 22 -4.39 4.36 16.57
CA VAL A 22 -4.44 2.95 16.18
C VAL A 22 -3.06 2.29 16.38
N ALA A 23 -3.04 1.06 16.91
CA ALA A 23 -1.82 0.30 17.20
C ALA A 23 -0.91 0.12 15.96
N PRO A 24 0.43 0.13 16.10
CA PRO A 24 1.35 0.00 14.98
C PRO A 24 1.27 -1.38 14.31
N LEU A 25 1.68 -1.43 13.05
CA LEU A 25 1.92 -2.64 12.27
C LEU A 25 3.34 -3.16 12.47
N VAL A 26 3.53 -4.44 12.15
CA VAL A 26 4.82 -5.12 12.07
C VAL A 26 4.96 -5.67 10.66
N TRP A 27 6.16 -5.59 10.08
CA TRP A 27 6.46 -6.15 8.77
C TRP A 27 6.35 -7.68 8.79
N ASP A 28 5.77 -8.25 7.73
CA ASP A 28 5.72 -9.69 7.49
C ASP A 28 6.30 -9.98 6.11
N GLU A 29 7.42 -10.72 6.08
CA GLU A 29 8.13 -11.03 4.84
C GLU A 29 7.33 -11.92 3.88
N LYS A 30 6.45 -12.78 4.39
CA LYS A 30 5.59 -13.62 3.55
C LYS A 30 4.51 -12.78 2.88
N LEU A 31 3.94 -11.83 3.62
CA LEU A 31 2.99 -10.86 3.08
C LEU A 31 3.67 -9.97 2.02
N ALA A 32 4.85 -9.42 2.32
CA ALA A 32 5.60 -8.61 1.36
C ALA A 32 5.92 -9.39 0.07
N ALA A 33 6.36 -10.64 0.19
CA ALA A 33 6.61 -11.49 -0.97
C ALA A 33 5.32 -11.82 -1.75
N HIS A 34 4.18 -11.94 -1.06
CA HIS A 34 2.87 -12.12 -1.70
C HIS A 34 2.48 -10.88 -2.49
N ALA A 35 2.51 -9.71 -1.86
CA ALA A 35 2.25 -8.39 -2.45
C ALA A 35 3.08 -8.17 -3.72
N GLN A 36 4.40 -8.42 -3.65
CA GLN A 36 5.29 -8.24 -4.79
C GLN A 36 4.96 -9.19 -5.95
N ARG A 37 4.62 -10.46 -5.65
CA ARG A 37 4.20 -11.40 -6.71
C ARG A 37 2.93 -10.92 -7.40
N TYR A 38 1.97 -10.39 -6.64
CA TYR A 38 0.74 -9.87 -7.21
C TYR A 38 0.97 -8.59 -8.02
N ALA A 39 1.79 -7.67 -7.50
CA ALA A 39 2.23 -6.48 -8.22
C ALA A 39 2.88 -6.85 -9.57
N ASN A 40 3.77 -7.85 -9.61
CA ASN A 40 4.39 -8.32 -10.85
C ASN A 40 3.40 -8.92 -11.87
N VAL A 41 2.26 -9.44 -11.40
CA VAL A 41 1.17 -9.93 -12.27
C VAL A 41 0.33 -8.75 -12.79
N ARG A 42 0.21 -7.66 -12.02
CA ARG A 42 -0.54 -6.46 -12.41
C ARG A 42 0.26 -5.50 -13.29
N SER A 43 1.60 -5.46 -13.23
CA SER A 43 2.40 -4.60 -14.16
C SER A 43 2.22 -4.97 -15.61
N GLN A 44 1.87 -6.23 -15.87
CA GLN A 44 1.69 -6.72 -17.24
C GLN A 44 0.45 -6.13 -17.91
N ASP A 45 -0.57 -5.74 -17.15
CA ASP A 45 -1.84 -5.25 -17.69
C ASP A 45 -2.33 -3.93 -17.09
N CYS A 46 -1.64 -3.41 -16.07
CA CYS A 46 -1.97 -2.18 -15.36
C CYS A 46 -3.37 -2.12 -14.78
N ALA A 47 -4.02 -3.27 -14.59
CA ALA A 47 -5.37 -3.29 -14.10
C ALA A 47 -5.38 -3.11 -12.57
N MET A 48 -6.07 -2.06 -12.11
CA MET A 48 -6.38 -1.82 -10.69
C MET A 48 -7.46 -2.81 -10.20
N LYS A 49 -7.11 -4.10 -10.19
CA LYS A 49 -7.98 -5.22 -9.82
C LYS A 49 -7.41 -5.91 -8.60
N HIS A 50 -8.27 -6.14 -7.61
CA HIS A 50 -7.85 -6.82 -6.40
C HIS A 50 -7.54 -8.30 -6.62
N SER A 51 -6.61 -8.84 -5.81
CA SER A 51 -6.37 -10.29 -5.75
C SER A 51 -7.64 -11.04 -5.35
N THR A 52 -7.76 -12.30 -5.78
CA THR A 52 -8.99 -13.10 -5.61
C THR A 52 -8.88 -14.18 -4.52
N ASP A 53 -7.70 -14.41 -3.96
CA ASP A 53 -7.51 -15.44 -2.92
C ASP A 53 -8.04 -15.02 -1.54
N GLY A 54 -8.21 -13.72 -1.30
CA GLY A 54 -8.76 -13.16 -0.06
C GLY A 54 -7.94 -13.47 1.19
N MET A 55 -6.69 -13.93 1.04
CA MET A 55 -5.83 -14.36 2.14
C MET A 55 -5.39 -13.17 3.01
N TYR A 56 -5.15 -12.04 2.35
CA TYR A 56 -4.86 -10.75 2.95
C TYR A 56 -5.88 -9.75 2.42
N GLY A 57 -5.89 -8.53 2.94
CA GLY A 57 -6.45 -7.48 2.12
C GLY A 57 -5.41 -6.70 1.40
N GLU A 58 -5.89 -5.68 0.72
CA GLU A 58 -5.11 -5.10 -0.32
C GLU A 58 -5.53 -3.66 -0.54
N ASN A 59 -4.53 -2.80 -0.62
CA ASN A 59 -4.65 -1.51 -1.28
C ASN A 59 -3.75 -1.60 -2.50
N ILE A 60 -4.15 -1.06 -3.66
CA ILE A 60 -3.30 -1.01 -4.85
C ILE A 60 -3.04 0.46 -5.17
N ALA A 61 -1.81 0.79 -5.56
CA ALA A 61 -1.46 2.09 -6.11
C ALA A 61 -0.58 1.89 -7.34
N ALA A 62 -0.95 2.53 -8.45
CA ALA A 62 -0.14 2.60 -9.66
C ALA A 62 -0.11 4.05 -10.15
N GLY A 63 1.00 4.50 -10.70
CA GLY A 63 1.12 5.84 -11.26
C GLY A 63 2.55 6.26 -11.51
N TRP A 64 2.70 7.39 -12.21
CA TRP A 64 3.98 8.03 -12.49
C TRP A 64 4.12 9.24 -11.58
N VAL A 65 5.17 9.27 -10.76
CA VAL A 65 5.40 10.35 -9.78
C VAL A 65 6.69 11.09 -10.11
N GLN A 66 6.56 12.31 -10.63
CA GLN A 66 7.71 13.14 -10.94
C GLN A 66 8.43 13.62 -9.67
N PRO A 67 9.77 13.68 -9.66
CA PRO A 67 10.70 13.38 -10.75
C PRO A 67 11.21 11.92 -10.76
N MET A 68 10.73 11.07 -9.84
CA MET A 68 11.23 9.70 -9.67
C MET A 68 10.66 8.73 -10.70
N ASP A 69 9.62 9.14 -11.42
CA ASP A 69 8.97 8.43 -12.52
C ASP A 69 8.50 7.01 -12.15
N THR A 70 8.38 6.74 -10.85
CA THR A 70 8.08 5.42 -10.28
C THR A 70 7.17 5.59 -9.06
N MET A 71 6.26 4.64 -8.87
CA MET A 71 5.46 4.54 -7.65
C MET A 71 6.20 3.64 -6.65
N SER A 72 6.60 4.21 -5.51
CA SER A 72 7.26 3.47 -4.43
C SER A 72 6.35 3.28 -3.22
N GLY A 73 6.77 2.41 -2.29
CA GLY A 73 5.98 2.10 -1.11
C GLY A 73 5.67 3.29 -0.20
N PRO A 74 6.66 4.13 0.11
CA PRO A 74 6.45 5.37 0.86
C PRO A 74 5.52 6.35 0.15
N ILE A 75 5.58 6.43 -1.18
CA ILE A 75 4.75 7.33 -1.98
C ILE A 75 3.31 6.84 -1.99
N ALA A 76 3.07 5.55 -2.28
CA ALA A 76 1.75 4.94 -2.26
C ALA A 76 1.08 5.07 -0.88
N THR A 77 1.83 4.85 0.20
CA THR A 77 1.34 5.00 1.57
C THR A 77 0.82 6.43 1.84
N LYS A 78 1.59 7.44 1.40
CA LYS A 78 1.18 8.85 1.51
C LYS A 78 0.00 9.17 0.60
N PHE A 79 -0.05 8.55 -0.59
CA PHE A 79 -1.14 8.72 -1.54
C PHE A 79 -2.47 8.21 -0.96
N TRP A 80 -2.53 7.01 -0.37
CA TRP A 80 -3.78 6.52 0.23
C TRP A 80 -4.25 7.37 1.41
N LEU A 81 -3.35 8.01 2.15
CA LEU A 81 -3.75 8.95 3.21
C LEU A 81 -4.57 10.12 2.67
N THR A 82 -4.40 10.49 1.39
CA THR A 82 -5.17 11.58 0.77
C THR A 82 -6.67 11.28 0.70
N GLU A 83 -7.09 10.02 0.91
CA GLU A 83 -8.49 9.62 1.01
C GLU A 83 -9.13 10.01 2.35
N LYS A 84 -8.33 10.38 3.36
CA LYS A 84 -8.81 10.73 4.72
C LYS A 84 -9.98 11.74 4.76
N PRO A 85 -10.00 12.82 3.96
CA PRO A 85 -11.13 13.76 3.97
C PRO A 85 -12.47 13.15 3.54
N TYR A 86 -12.44 12.04 2.81
CA TYR A 86 -13.62 11.31 2.34
C TYR A 86 -14.04 10.19 3.30
N TYR A 87 -13.24 9.91 4.33
CA TYR A 87 -13.56 8.89 5.32
C TYR A 87 -14.64 9.39 6.29
N ILE A 88 -15.83 8.80 6.17
CA ILE A 88 -16.93 9.00 7.11
C ILE A 88 -16.91 7.80 8.07
N MET A 89 -16.50 8.01 9.33
CA MET A 89 -16.40 6.93 10.31
C MET A 89 -17.77 6.27 10.55
N PRO A 90 -17.94 4.97 10.25
CA PRO A 90 -18.99 4.17 10.86
C PRO A 90 -18.59 3.85 12.32
N PRO A 91 -19.53 3.46 13.21
CA PRO A 91 -19.25 3.24 14.63
C PRO A 91 -18.16 2.20 14.95
N THR A 92 -17.78 1.36 13.99
CA THR A 92 -16.77 0.32 14.16
C THR A 92 -16.08 0.09 12.82
N ASP A 93 -14.79 0.43 12.67
CA ASP A 93 -13.83 -0.46 12.01
C ASP A 93 -12.39 0.01 12.06
N VAL A 94 -11.50 -0.99 12.14
CA VAL A 94 -10.05 -0.90 12.03
C VAL A 94 -9.63 -1.59 10.73
N VAL A 95 -8.93 -0.88 9.84
CA VAL A 95 -8.35 -1.47 8.63
C VAL A 95 -6.83 -1.30 8.66
N ASN A 96 -6.12 -2.42 8.47
CA ASN A 96 -4.68 -2.50 8.20
C ASN A 96 -4.56 -3.20 6.84
N ARG A 97 -3.85 -2.69 5.80
CA ARG A 97 -3.41 -3.40 4.55
C ARG A 97 -2.54 -2.50 3.62
N VAL A 98 -1.61 -3.08 2.85
CA VAL A 98 -0.63 -2.39 1.95
C VAL A 98 -0.14 -3.31 0.83
N ASP A 99 -0.42 -3.01 -0.46
CA ASP A 99 0.30 -3.55 -1.62
C ASP A 99 0.69 -2.41 -2.59
N ILE A 100 1.93 -2.38 -3.06
CA ILE A 100 2.47 -1.27 -3.86
C ILE A 100 2.83 -1.77 -5.24
N HIS A 101 2.42 -1.03 -6.27
CA HIS A 101 2.74 -1.34 -7.65
C HIS A 101 3.64 -0.28 -8.26
N SER A 102 4.93 -0.60 -8.42
CA SER A 102 5.85 0.17 -9.26
C SER A 102 5.70 -0.26 -10.72
N ASP A 103 5.35 0.69 -11.55
CA ASP A 103 5.59 0.70 -13.00
C ASP A 103 4.50 0.05 -13.86
N CYS A 104 3.60 0.94 -14.25
CA CYS A 104 2.73 0.77 -15.39
C CYS A 104 3.41 1.28 -16.66
N GLY A 105 4.27 0.44 -17.24
CA GLY A 105 4.91 0.65 -18.54
C GLY A 105 6.01 1.69 -18.56
#